data_AF-A0A4Y6V000-F1
#
_entry.id   AF-A0A4Y6V000-F1
#
_cell.length_a   1.000
_cell.length_b   1.000
_cell.length_c   1.000
_cell.angle_alpha   90.00
_cell.angle_beta   90.00
_cell.angle_gamma   90.00
#
_symmetry.space_group_name_H-M   'P 1'
#
loop_
_entity.id
_entity.type
_entity.pdbx_description
1 polymer ?
#
loop_
_entity_poly.entity_id
_entity_poly.type
_entity_poly.pdbx_seq_one_letter_code
_entity_poly.pdbx_strand_id
1 'polypeptide(L)'
;MRSKAWDPLKQFSIAVSIMIAFVFTLTCILGILFFSHLWIFSEKESTIQFNKGHYMILVSANEEQYDLYNTEADKMLNAVNGYTKQKDKSYVFNENSMAIIDEKKGLIEIKALAEADESEREMIKKKTLIHVSEHN
;
A
#
# COMPACT_ATOMS: atom_id res chain seq x y z
N MET A 1 -45.36 53.71 19.37
CA MET A 1 -44.66 52.57 18.74
C MET A 1 -43.45 53.12 17.98
N ARG A 2 -42.23 52.99 18.51
CA ARG A 2 -41.01 53.46 17.83
C ARG A 2 -40.60 52.41 16.80
N SER A 3 -40.76 52.71 15.50
CA SER A 3 -40.28 51.87 14.41
C SER A 3 -38.76 51.74 14.51
N LYS A 4 -38.28 50.49 14.59
CA LYS A 4 -36.86 50.15 14.60
C LYS A 4 -36.24 50.73 13.32
N ALA A 5 -35.49 51.82 13.45
CA ALA A 5 -34.88 52.49 12.32
C ALA A 5 -33.96 51.50 11.59
N TRP A 6 -34.23 51.28 10.32
CA TRP A 6 -33.43 50.45 9.43
C TRP A 6 -32.08 51.14 9.21
N ASP A 7 -31.00 50.50 9.65
CA ASP A 7 -29.63 51.00 9.44
C ASP A 7 -28.97 50.18 8.32
N PRO A 8 -28.95 50.69 7.08
CA PRO A 8 -28.47 49.95 5.91
C PRO A 8 -26.98 49.58 6.02
N LEU A 9 -26.18 50.35 6.77
CA LEU A 9 -24.77 50.07 6.99
C LEU A 9 -24.55 48.83 7.87
N LYS A 10 -25.39 48.64 8.89
CA LYS A 10 -25.36 47.45 9.74
C LYS A 10 -25.81 46.21 8.99
N GLN A 11 -26.84 46.31 8.15
CA GLN A 11 -27.27 45.19 7.32
C GLN A 11 -26.22 44.78 6.29
N PHE A 12 -25.54 45.74 5.67
CA PHE A 12 -24.45 45.47 4.75
C PHE A 12 -23.28 44.75 5.45
N SER A 13 -22.87 45.22 6.63
CA SER A 13 -21.81 44.58 7.42
C SER A 13 -22.17 43.14 7.85
N ILE A 14 -23.43 42.90 8.24
CA ILE A 14 -23.93 41.56 8.58
C ILE A 14 -23.92 40.66 7.35
N ALA A 15 -24.40 41.14 6.20
CA ALA A 15 -24.42 40.37 4.96
C ALA A 15 -23.01 39.96 4.51
N VAL A 16 -22.05 40.87 4.58
CA VAL A 16 -20.64 40.59 4.26
C VAL A 16 -20.05 39.55 5.23
N SER A 17 -20.35 39.66 6.52
CA SER A 17 -19.86 38.71 7.53
C SER A 17 -20.42 37.30 7.30
N ILE A 18 -21.70 37.19 6.94
CA ILE A 18 -22.34 35.90 6.59
C ILE A 18 -21.71 35.32 5.32
N MET A 19 -21.46 36.14 4.31
CA MET A 19 -20.82 35.70 3.07
C MET A 19 -19.42 35.13 3.32
N ILE A 20 -18.60 35.80 4.14
CA ILE A 20 -17.27 35.34 4.51
C ILE A 20 -17.34 34.01 5.27
N ALA A 21 -18.24 33.90 6.25
CA ALA A 21 -18.44 32.67 7.01
C ALA A 21 -18.85 31.50 6.09
N PHE A 22 -19.77 31.75 5.15
CA PHE A 22 -20.22 30.73 4.20
C PHE A 22 -19.08 30.24 3.29
N VAL A 23 -18.29 31.16 2.73
CA VAL A 23 -17.13 30.80 1.89
C VAL A 23 -16.08 30.03 2.69
N PHE A 24 -15.83 30.44 3.94
CA PHE A 24 -14.90 29.73 4.82
C PHE A 24 -15.36 28.31 5.12
N THR A 25 -16.62 28.13 5.52
CA THR A 25 -17.19 26.80 5.79
C THR A 25 -17.16 25.92 4.55
N LEU A 26 -17.51 26.46 3.38
CA LEU A 26 -17.49 25.72 2.12
C LEU A 26 -16.06 25.27 1.76
N THR A 27 -15.07 26.13 1.98
CA THR A 27 -13.64 25.79 1.77
C THR A 27 -13.18 24.69 2.73
N CYS A 28 -13.59 24.74 4.00
CA CYS A 28 -13.30 23.69 4.96
C CYS A 28 -13.91 22.33 4.57
N ILE A 29 -15.17 22.32 4.12
CA ILE A 29 -15.85 21.09 3.67
C ILE A 29 -15.12 20.50 2.46
N LEU A 30 -14.80 21.32 1.45
CA LEU A 30 -14.05 20.87 0.27
C LEU A 30 -12.65 20.36 0.65
N GLY A 31 -11.97 21.02 1.60
CA GLY A 31 -10.69 20.56 2.13
C GLY A 31 -10.80 19.19 2.80
N ILE A 32 -11.78 18.98 3.67
CA ILE A 32 -11.99 17.70 4.35
C ILE A 32 -12.30 16.59 3.33
N LEU A 33 -13.17 16.86 2.35
CA LEU A 33 -13.47 15.89 1.28
C LEU A 33 -12.21 15.54 0.49
N PHE A 34 -11.40 16.54 0.11
CA PHE A 34 -10.14 16.33 -0.60
C PHE A 34 -9.13 15.50 0.21
N PHE A 35 -8.90 15.84 1.48
CA PHE A 35 -8.00 15.08 2.35
C PHE A 35 -8.53 13.68 2.65
N SER A 36 -9.85 13.50 2.82
CA SER A 36 -10.44 12.17 3.00
C SER A 36 -10.19 11.26 1.79
N HIS A 37 -10.29 11.81 0.57
CA HIS A 37 -10.06 11.05 -0.66
C HIS A 37 -8.57 10.70 -0.84
N LEU A 38 -7.66 11.56 -0.41
CA LEU A 38 -6.22 11.28 -0.40
C LEU A 38 -5.83 10.21 0.64
N TRP A 39 -6.52 10.16 1.77
CA TRP A 39 -6.23 9.19 2.83
C TRP A 39 -6.81 7.81 2.54
N ILE A 40 -7.99 7.73 1.89
CA ILE A 40 -8.59 6.45 1.46
C ILE A 40 -7.70 5.75 0.42
N PHE A 41 -6.97 6.49 -0.41
CA PHE A 41 -6.00 5.91 -1.35
C PHE A 41 -4.68 5.45 -0.71
N SER A 42 -4.51 5.64 0.61
CA SER A 42 -3.33 5.19 1.34
C SER A 42 -3.59 3.89 2.13
N GLU A 43 -4.56 3.08 1.72
CA GLU A 43 -4.45 1.64 1.94
C GLU A 43 -3.35 1.12 1.02
N LYS A 44 -2.11 1.14 1.54
CA LYS A 44 -1.06 0.29 1.03
C LYS A 44 -1.55 -1.14 1.26
N GLU A 45 -2.29 -1.69 0.31
CA GLU A 45 -2.31 -3.14 0.09
C GLU A 45 -0.87 -3.59 0.26
N SER A 46 -0.66 -4.54 1.16
CA SER A 46 0.64 -4.99 1.67
C SER A 46 1.50 -5.56 0.56
N THR A 47 1.98 -4.69 -0.32
CA THR A 47 2.76 -5.01 -1.50
C THR A 47 4.20 -5.02 -1.03
N ILE A 48 4.75 -6.22 -0.88
CA ILE A 48 6.15 -6.37 -0.50
C ILE A 48 6.97 -6.18 -1.77
N GLN A 49 7.73 -5.09 -1.82
CA GLN A 49 8.56 -4.73 -2.96
C GLN A 49 10.02 -5.14 -2.73
N PHE A 50 10.62 -5.73 -3.75
CA PHE A 50 12.03 -6.12 -3.81
C PHE A 50 12.72 -5.43 -4.98
N ASN A 51 14.01 -5.19 -4.82
CA ASN A 51 14.86 -4.52 -5.80
C ASN A 51 14.22 -3.24 -6.36
N LYS A 52 14.05 -2.22 -5.51
CA LYS A 52 13.46 -0.92 -5.91
C LYS A 52 12.09 -1.02 -6.60
N GLY A 53 11.32 -2.07 -6.33
CA GLY A 53 10.02 -2.30 -6.94
C GLY A 53 10.07 -3.09 -8.24
N HIS A 54 11.24 -3.66 -8.59
CA HIS A 54 11.33 -4.52 -9.77
C HIS A 54 10.58 -5.84 -9.61
N TYR A 55 10.49 -6.33 -8.37
CA TYR A 55 9.73 -7.53 -8.05
C TYR A 55 8.78 -7.21 -6.90
N MET A 56 7.56 -7.76 -6.96
CA MET A 56 6.53 -7.48 -5.97
C MET A 56 5.72 -8.72 -5.66
N ILE A 57 5.42 -8.91 -4.37
CA ILE A 57 4.43 -9.88 -3.94
C ILE A 57 3.07 -9.18 -3.93
N LEU A 58 2.15 -9.71 -4.71
CA LEU A 58 0.78 -9.22 -4.85
C LEU A 58 -0.20 -10.33 -4.53
N VAL A 59 -1.41 -9.94 -4.13
CA VAL A 59 -2.53 -10.89 -4.06
C VAL A 59 -2.78 -11.45 -5.46
N SER A 60 -2.85 -12.76 -5.56
CA SER A 60 -3.15 -13.47 -6.80
C SER A 60 -4.57 -13.13 -7.26
N ALA A 61 -4.84 -13.32 -8.55
CA ALA A 61 -6.18 -13.12 -9.11
C ALA A 61 -7.27 -13.99 -8.46
N ASN A 62 -6.88 -15.04 -7.72
CA ASN A 62 -7.79 -15.90 -6.96
C ASN A 62 -8.06 -15.42 -5.52
N GLU A 63 -7.54 -14.25 -5.12
CA GLU A 63 -7.75 -13.58 -3.81
C GLU A 63 -7.34 -14.35 -2.54
N GLU A 64 -6.97 -15.63 -2.65
CA GLU A 64 -6.62 -16.50 -1.52
C GLU A 64 -5.11 -16.69 -1.32
N GLN A 65 -4.29 -16.22 -2.25
CA GLN A 65 -2.86 -16.51 -2.26
C GLN A 65 -2.05 -15.29 -2.68
N TYR A 66 -0.78 -15.25 -2.29
CA TYR A 66 0.16 -14.23 -2.74
C TYR A 66 1.07 -14.82 -3.81
N ASP A 67 1.26 -14.10 -4.92
CA ASP A 67 2.17 -14.49 -5.99
C ASP A 67 3.28 -13.44 -6.15
N LEU A 68 4.47 -13.88 -6.56
CA LEU A 68 5.58 -13.01 -6.91
C LEU A 68 5.50 -12.64 -8.39
N TYR A 69 5.49 -11.34 -8.67
CA TYR A 69 5.49 -10.77 -10.01
C TYR A 69 6.74 -9.94 -10.27
N ASN A 70 7.15 -9.86 -11.53
CA ASN A 70 8.14 -8.88 -12.02
C ASN A 70 7.44 -7.58 -12.46
N THR A 71 8.20 -6.52 -12.76
CA THR A 71 7.68 -5.24 -13.31
C THR A 71 6.87 -5.40 -14.58
N GLU A 72 7.16 -6.44 -15.35
CA GLU A 72 6.45 -6.77 -16.59
C GLU A 72 5.12 -7.49 -16.31
N ALA A 73 4.73 -7.61 -15.04
CA ALA A 73 3.59 -8.39 -14.54
C ALA A 73 3.68 -9.90 -14.85
N ASP A 74 4.86 -10.38 -15.23
CA ASP A 74 5.10 -11.80 -15.38
C ASP A 74 5.16 -12.47 -14.01
N LYS A 75 4.33 -13.50 -13.85
CA LYS A 75 4.26 -14.34 -12.67
C LYS A 75 5.52 -15.21 -12.57
N MET A 76 6.32 -14.97 -11.53
CA MET A 76 7.60 -15.64 -11.30
C MET A 76 7.46 -16.81 -10.34
N LEU A 77 6.68 -16.65 -9.27
CA LEU A 77 6.49 -17.68 -8.25
C LEU A 77 5.05 -17.64 -7.73
N ASN A 78 4.40 -18.80 -7.67
CA ASN A 78 3.02 -18.91 -7.20
C ASN A 78 2.99 -19.18 -5.69
N ALA A 79 1.87 -18.91 -5.03
CA ALA A 79 1.55 -19.33 -3.66
C ALA A 79 2.69 -19.05 -2.65
N VAL A 80 3.23 -17.84 -2.71
CA VAL A 80 4.27 -17.36 -1.81
C VAL A 80 3.75 -17.40 -0.37
N ASN A 81 4.42 -18.19 0.48
CA ASN A 81 4.09 -18.37 1.89
C ASN A 81 5.00 -17.58 2.84
N GLY A 82 6.09 -17.03 2.32
CA GLY A 82 7.03 -16.27 3.14
C GLY A 82 8.14 -15.63 2.35
N TYR A 83 8.87 -14.74 3.01
CA TYR A 83 10.06 -14.10 2.46
C TYR A 83 11.10 -13.85 3.55
N THR A 84 12.36 -13.69 3.17
CA THR A 84 13.41 -13.17 4.05
C THR A 84 14.36 -12.28 3.25
N LYS A 85 14.95 -11.29 3.91
CA LYS A 85 15.90 -10.37 3.27
C LYS A 85 17.25 -10.48 3.95
N GLN A 86 18.29 -10.71 3.17
CA GLN A 86 19.66 -10.82 3.67
C GLN A 86 20.60 -9.96 2.81
N LYS A 87 21.06 -8.84 3.39
CA LYS A 87 22.01 -7.91 2.75
C LYS A 87 21.52 -7.50 1.35
N ASP A 88 22.15 -8.06 0.32
CA ASP A 88 21.93 -7.75 -1.10
C ASP A 88 21.05 -8.80 -1.81
N LYS A 89 20.50 -9.77 -1.08
CA LYS A 89 19.63 -10.81 -1.62
C LYS A 89 18.31 -10.85 -0.87
N SER A 90 17.23 -10.99 -1.62
CA SER A 90 15.88 -11.21 -1.09
C SER A 90 15.44 -12.60 -1.51
N TYR A 91 14.96 -13.38 -0.55
CA TYR A 91 14.53 -14.76 -0.75
C TYR A 91 13.03 -14.82 -0.56
N VAL A 92 12.33 -15.39 -1.51
CA VAL A 92 10.88 -15.56 -1.51
C VAL A 92 10.59 -17.04 -1.60
N PHE A 93 9.67 -17.55 -0.76
CA PHE A 93 9.46 -18.98 -0.56
C PHE A 93 8.01 -19.36 -0.86
N ASN A 94 7.85 -20.52 -1.48
CA ASN A 94 6.61 -21.30 -1.52
C ASN A 94 6.84 -22.63 -0.78
N GLU A 95 5.96 -23.63 -0.90
CA GLU A 95 6.05 -24.98 -0.34
C GLU A 95 7.11 -25.82 -1.03
N ASN A 96 7.32 -25.60 -2.34
CA ASN A 96 8.18 -26.45 -3.18
C ASN A 96 9.43 -25.75 -3.73
N SER A 97 9.40 -24.43 -3.83
CA SER A 97 10.43 -23.65 -4.52
C SER A 97 10.75 -22.35 -3.79
N MET A 98 11.95 -21.83 -4.05
CA MET A 98 12.38 -20.51 -3.59
C MET A 98 12.89 -19.67 -4.76
N ALA A 99 12.59 -18.38 -4.73
CA ALA A 99 13.13 -17.39 -5.64
C ALA A 99 14.14 -16.51 -4.91
N ILE A 100 15.34 -16.40 -5.46
CA ILE A 100 16.44 -15.57 -4.96
C ILE A 100 16.55 -14.36 -5.87
N ILE A 101 16.31 -13.18 -5.32
CA ILE A 101 16.40 -11.90 -6.02
C ILE A 101 17.69 -11.22 -5.58
N ASP A 102 18.61 -10.98 -6.51
CA ASP A 102 19.77 -10.12 -6.28
C ASP A 102 19.34 -8.65 -6.39
N GLU A 103 19.33 -7.95 -5.24
CA GLU A 103 18.90 -6.55 -5.11
C GLU A 103 19.87 -5.58 -5.81
N LYS A 104 21.12 -5.99 -6.07
CA LYS A 104 22.12 -5.17 -6.77
C LYS A 104 22.07 -5.37 -8.27
N LYS A 105 21.89 -6.62 -8.71
CA LYS A 105 21.96 -6.98 -10.14
C LYS A 105 20.62 -7.05 -10.85
N GLY A 106 19.49 -7.13 -10.13
CA GLY A 106 18.20 -7.31 -10.80
C GLY A 106 17.92 -8.72 -11.27
N LEU A 107 18.78 -9.68 -10.95
CA LEU A 107 18.66 -11.05 -11.41
C LEU A 107 17.82 -11.86 -10.41
N ILE A 108 16.90 -12.67 -10.94
CA ILE A 108 16.13 -13.64 -10.19
C ILE A 108 16.60 -15.05 -10.55
N GLU A 109 16.76 -15.89 -9.53
CA GLU A 109 17.09 -17.31 -9.68
C GLU A 109 16.04 -18.13 -8.92
N ILE A 110 15.35 -19.04 -9.61
CA ILE A 110 14.35 -19.92 -9.00
C ILE A 110 14.97 -21.30 -8.82
N LYS A 111 14.92 -21.82 -7.59
CA LYS A 111 15.42 -23.15 -7.23
C LYS A 111 14.37 -23.95 -6.48
N ALA A 112 14.45 -25.27 -6.57
CA ALA A 112 13.67 -26.15 -5.73
C ALA A 112 14.20 -26.11 -4.28
N LEU A 113 13.32 -26.15 -3.29
CA LEU A 113 13.72 -26.20 -1.87
C LEU A 113 14.52 -27.47 -1.54
N ALA A 114 14.34 -28.53 -2.32
CA ALA A 114 15.13 -29.76 -2.20
C ALA A 114 16.61 -29.56 -2.50
N GLU A 115 16.95 -28.59 -3.35
CA GLU A 115 18.32 -28.24 -3.75
C GLU A 115 18.95 -27.17 -2.85
N ALA A 116 18.21 -26.71 -1.83
CA ALA A 116 18.66 -25.66 -0.93
C ALA A 116 19.84 -26.13 -0.07
N ASP A 117 20.88 -25.30 0.00
CA ASP A 117 22.05 -25.53 0.83
C ASP A 117 21.73 -25.38 2.35
N GLU A 118 22.67 -25.73 3.22
CA GLU A 118 22.46 -25.60 4.68
C GLU A 118 22.19 -24.15 5.12
N SER A 119 22.77 -23.16 4.44
CA SER A 119 22.57 -21.75 4.77
C SER A 119 21.16 -21.28 4.37
N GLU A 120 20.68 -21.71 3.20
CA GLU A 120 19.34 -21.46 2.67
C GLU A 120 18.28 -22.16 3.52
N ARG A 121 18.58 -23.36 4.05
CA ARG A 121 17.72 -24.05 5.03
C ARG A 121 17.55 -23.26 6.33
N GLU A 122 18.59 -22.60 6.82
CA GLU A 122 18.45 -21.68 7.95
C GLU A 122 17.59 -20.47 7.62
N MET A 123 17.69 -19.96 6.38
CA MET A 123 16.87 -18.84 5.91
C MET A 123 15.39 -19.21 5.83
N ILE A 124 15.08 -20.43 5.37
CA ILE A 124 13.72 -20.97 5.35
C ILE A 124 13.15 -21.04 6.77
N LYS A 125 13.96 -21.42 7.77
CA LYS A 125 13.53 -21.41 9.18
C LYS A 125 13.31 -20.00 9.73
N LYS A 126 14.07 -19.01 9.25
CA LYS A 126 13.97 -17.60 9.62
C LYS A 126 13.01 -16.80 8.73
N LYS A 127 12.20 -17.47 7.90
CA LYS A 127 11.28 -16.76 6.99
C LYS A 127 10.22 -16.00 7.77
N THR A 128 9.93 -14.80 7.29
CA THR A 128 8.73 -14.07 7.69
C THR A 128 7.56 -14.68 6.94
N LEU A 129 6.60 -15.26 7.66
CA LEU A 129 5.39 -15.81 7.06
C LEU A 129 4.49 -14.68 6.58
N ILE A 130 3.93 -14.86 5.39
CA ILE A 130 2.86 -13.99 4.91
C ILE A 130 1.57 -14.62 5.43
N HIS A 131 0.94 -13.95 6.40
CA HIS A 131 -0.38 -14.37 6.85
C HIS A 131 -1.38 -14.02 5.76
N VAL A 132 -1.87 -15.04 5.06
CA VAL A 132 -3.11 -14.94 4.31
C VAL A 132 -4.19 -14.64 5.35
N SER A 133 -4.73 -13.44 5.34
CA SER A 133 -5.93 -13.14 6.10
C SER A 133 -7.03 -14.03 5.54
N GLU A 134 -7.35 -15.11 6.25
CA GLU A 134 -8.60 -15.85 6.06
C GLU A 134 -9.75 -14.88 6.33
N HIS A 135 -10.18 -14.15 5.30
CA HIS A 135 -11.43 -13.42 5.35
C HIS A 135 -12.55 -14.45 5.16
N ASN A 136 -13.04 -14.93 6.30
CA ASN A 136 -14.26 -15.72 6.45
C ASN A 136 -15.48 -14.79 6.41
#